data_AF-A0A8T6SJX4-F1
#
_entry.id   AF-A0A8T6SJX4-F1
#
_cell.length_a   1.000
_cell.length_b   1.000
_cell.length_c   1.000
_cell.angle_alpha   90.00
_cell.angle_beta   90.00
_cell.angle_gamma   90.00
#
_symmetry.space_group_name_H-M   'P 1'
#
loop_
_entity.id
_entity.type
_entity.pdbx_description
1 polymer ?
#
loop_
_entity_poly.entity_id
_entity_poly.type
_entity_poly.pdbx_seq_one_letter_code
_entity_poly.pdbx_strand_id
1 'polypeptide(L)'
;MTPKKMLLFLHVGLLFSLCLPPSTAIATTPISPASSLADTAMNTSFSLLWKHTAGNQLRSSPALADLDGDDRLEVVVTSKDHHIYALNGEDGSLLWKASTSAVILSSPTVGDVNDDGRLEVVVTGWDGYLHVFRGTSGALLWRRNMDTFIASPAIGDVNSDGTCDIVVASEAGYVAAVSGDKSLLWKTMIEPEHVLSLDLILFPRAPTVGDLDKDETTEVLIGTFETNRTLFAINGRDGTVEWAQGPLSTVEGGDIGGVSTPAFGDVHWEEGIEVVISGGLGGTYVLSARGTILWRYQRDTHARNYFPIQPVVMDLDGDDRLEIVSVIDEEDEDGGTHMIALDHEGSLLWEQDLYGMVRSASPATADINGDGTPDFVVGTFDGRLLALSGKTGTILYSYHTSGFIDSPPTFGDVDGDEAVEVVFTCFDNTTYALDLPGGTVPETRVYWGCFMGNPRHTGNLHDIDPDLDGLASTSEEHYSTDPHDDDTDGDGMADGWEVQNGFTPTNPADADNDPDNDGLTNREEYTHSTDPHNNDTDGDGASDGTEVEIGTDPTDPDSTPIAGMKPILFYGLMGGIIALIVAIGILLYFK
;
A
#
# COMPACT_ATOMS: atom_id res chain seq x y z
N MET A 1 11.86 84.88 -40.64
CA MET A 1 10.96 85.08 -39.49
C MET A 1 10.90 83.78 -38.71
N THR A 2 11.54 83.78 -37.53
CA THR A 2 11.22 83.05 -36.27
C THR A 2 11.03 81.51 -36.25
N PRO A 3 11.35 80.85 -35.10
CA PRO A 3 12.09 79.59 -35.09
C PRO A 3 11.46 78.41 -34.31
N LYS A 4 12.14 77.25 -34.39
CA LYS A 4 12.30 76.10 -33.46
C LYS A 4 11.40 75.97 -32.20
N LYS A 5 10.84 74.76 -32.01
CA LYS A 5 10.79 73.93 -30.76
C LYS A 5 10.71 72.46 -31.23
N MET A 6 11.58 71.49 -30.94
CA MET A 6 12.20 70.95 -29.71
C MET A 6 11.21 70.29 -28.74
N LEU A 7 11.30 68.96 -28.62
CA LEU A 7 11.01 68.08 -27.46
C LEU A 7 11.21 66.62 -27.97
N LEU A 8 11.76 65.62 -27.28
CA LEU A 8 12.66 65.46 -26.13
C LEU A 8 13.11 63.98 -26.23
N PHE A 9 14.41 63.71 -26.26
CA PHE A 9 14.96 62.35 -26.11
C PHE A 9 15.15 62.08 -24.62
N LEU A 10 14.75 60.91 -24.11
CA LEU A 10 15.31 60.39 -22.87
C LEU A 10 15.34 58.86 -22.83
N HIS A 11 16.59 58.37 -22.83
CA HIS A 11 17.15 57.16 -22.20
C HIS A 11 16.88 55.76 -22.77
N VAL A 12 17.93 55.28 -23.45
CA VAL A 12 18.29 53.88 -23.65
C VAL A 12 18.88 53.33 -22.35
N GLY A 13 18.39 52.18 -21.90
CA GLY A 13 19.05 51.29 -20.95
C GLY A 13 18.89 49.86 -21.43
N LEU A 14 19.97 49.26 -21.95
CA LEU A 14 20.07 47.82 -22.21
C LEU A 14 20.01 47.06 -20.89
N LEU A 15 19.25 45.96 -20.83
CA LEU A 15 19.58 44.80 -20.01
C LEU A 15 19.19 43.53 -20.79
N PHE A 16 20.15 42.60 -20.81
CA PHE A 16 20.11 41.29 -21.46
C PHE A 16 18.96 40.44 -20.91
N SER A 17 18.15 39.84 -21.80
CA SER A 17 17.23 38.76 -21.45
C SER A 17 18.00 37.43 -21.58
N LEU A 18 18.31 36.82 -20.44
CA LEU A 18 18.70 35.41 -20.35
C LEU A 18 17.42 34.59 -20.28
N CYS A 19 17.34 33.61 -21.17
CA CYS A 19 16.26 32.64 -21.29
C CYS A 19 16.31 31.71 -20.06
N LEU A 20 15.24 31.68 -19.27
CA LEU A 20 14.95 30.64 -18.28
C LEU A 20 13.78 29.79 -18.82
N PRO A 21 13.78 28.46 -18.62
CA PRO A 21 12.68 27.58 -19.06
C PRO A 21 11.41 27.84 -18.22
N PRO A 22 10.22 27.47 -18.73
CA PRO A 22 8.95 27.76 -18.08
C PRO A 22 8.80 26.97 -16.78
N SER A 23 8.34 27.66 -15.73
CA SER A 23 7.86 27.08 -14.47
C SER A 23 6.67 26.17 -14.73
N THR A 24 6.72 24.96 -14.19
CA THR A 24 5.58 24.05 -14.02
C THR A 24 4.47 24.77 -13.26
N ALA A 25 3.31 24.93 -13.91
CA ALA A 25 2.11 25.42 -13.28
C ALA A 25 1.42 24.23 -12.62
N ILE A 26 1.32 24.25 -11.29
CA ILE A 26 0.52 23.33 -10.50
C ILE A 26 -0.94 23.64 -10.79
N ALA A 27 -1.67 22.67 -11.35
CA ALA A 27 -3.11 22.76 -11.51
C ALA A 27 -3.77 22.36 -10.18
N THR A 28 -4.17 23.32 -9.37
CA THR A 28 -5.04 23.07 -8.22
C THR A 28 -6.48 23.36 -8.63
N THR A 29 -7.25 22.33 -8.99
CA THR A 29 -8.70 22.42 -8.97
C THR A 29 -9.17 22.16 -7.54
N PRO A 30 -9.85 23.11 -6.87
CA PRO A 30 -10.37 22.87 -5.53
C PRO A 30 -11.56 21.91 -5.61
N ILE A 31 -11.38 20.70 -5.08
CA ILE A 31 -12.48 19.78 -4.79
C ILE A 31 -13.23 20.32 -3.57
N SER A 32 -14.56 20.16 -3.58
CA SER A 32 -15.49 20.64 -2.56
C SER A 32 -15.13 20.10 -1.17
N PRO A 33 -15.28 20.87 -0.07
CA PRO A 33 -15.03 20.35 1.27
C PRO A 33 -16.04 19.24 1.62
N ALA A 34 -15.51 18.16 2.19
CA ALA A 34 -16.23 16.97 2.65
C ALA A 34 -17.42 17.31 3.55
N SER A 35 -18.50 16.55 3.38
CA SER A 35 -19.74 16.66 4.14
C SER A 35 -19.53 16.33 5.62
N SER A 36 -20.10 17.13 6.52
CA SER A 36 -20.04 16.88 7.97
C SER A 36 -20.61 15.49 8.29
N LEU A 37 -19.78 14.64 8.90
CA LEU A 37 -20.08 13.27 9.31
C LEU A 37 -21.37 13.22 10.16
N ALA A 38 -22.50 12.92 9.50
CA ALA A 38 -23.73 12.57 10.17
C ALA A 38 -23.70 11.06 10.42
N ASP A 39 -23.97 10.68 11.67
CA ASP A 39 -24.08 9.31 12.17
C ASP A 39 -25.33 8.64 11.55
N THR A 40 -25.33 8.43 10.23
CA THR A 40 -26.38 7.70 9.52
C THR A 40 -26.14 6.22 9.72
N ALA A 41 -27.07 5.58 10.44
CA ALA A 41 -27.10 4.17 10.80
C ALA A 41 -26.46 3.24 9.76
N MET A 42 -25.17 2.91 9.98
CA MET A 42 -24.44 1.85 9.29
C MET A 42 -25.13 0.53 9.61
N ASN A 43 -25.80 -0.04 8.63
CA ASN A 43 -26.49 -1.31 8.75
C ASN A 43 -25.53 -2.40 8.28
N THR A 44 -25.27 -3.38 9.15
CA THR A 44 -24.28 -4.50 9.11
C THR A 44 -22.87 -4.14 9.59
N SER A 45 -22.65 -4.23 10.90
CA SER A 45 -21.33 -4.15 11.54
C SER A 45 -20.63 -5.51 11.54
N PHE A 46 -19.30 -5.51 11.68
CA PHE A 46 -18.50 -6.69 12.01
C PHE A 46 -19.14 -7.57 13.10
N SER A 47 -19.00 -8.89 13.00
CA SER A 47 -19.39 -9.83 14.06
C SER A 47 -18.19 -10.23 14.90
N LEU A 48 -18.37 -10.29 16.21
CA LEU A 48 -17.33 -10.80 17.10
C LEU A 48 -17.30 -12.33 17.02
N LEU A 49 -16.19 -12.88 16.54
CA LEU A 49 -15.93 -14.32 16.56
C LEU A 49 -15.45 -14.74 17.95
N TRP A 50 -14.26 -14.27 18.34
CA TRP A 50 -13.69 -14.50 19.67
C TRP A 50 -12.84 -13.32 20.14
N LYS A 51 -12.47 -13.38 21.42
CA LYS A 51 -11.51 -12.43 22.00
C LYS A 51 -10.65 -13.07 23.08
N HIS A 52 -9.40 -12.63 23.15
CA HIS A 52 -8.44 -13.08 24.16
C HIS A 52 -7.92 -11.91 24.97
N THR A 53 -8.02 -11.97 26.30
CA THR A 53 -7.53 -10.90 27.18
C THR A 53 -6.16 -11.26 27.78
N ALA A 54 -5.14 -10.49 27.41
CA ALA A 54 -3.80 -10.55 27.97
C ALA A 54 -3.72 -9.90 29.37
N GLY A 55 -2.59 -10.06 30.05
CA GLY A 55 -2.38 -9.51 31.39
C GLY A 55 -2.15 -7.99 31.44
N ASN A 56 -1.85 -7.36 30.30
CA ASN A 56 -1.61 -5.93 30.15
C ASN A 56 -1.73 -5.52 28.68
N GLN A 57 -1.52 -4.24 28.40
CA GLN A 57 -1.78 -3.58 27.12
C GLN A 57 -1.10 -4.29 25.95
N LEU A 58 -1.84 -4.42 24.86
CA LEU A 58 -1.39 -4.86 23.55
C LEU A 58 -1.33 -3.63 22.64
N ARG A 59 -0.29 -3.51 21.84
CA ARG A 59 -0.10 -2.41 20.87
C ARG A 59 0.41 -2.88 19.51
N SER A 60 0.84 -4.13 19.45
CA SER A 60 1.55 -4.66 18.30
C SER A 60 0.54 -5.18 17.28
N SER A 61 0.89 -5.13 16.00
CA SER A 61 0.12 -5.87 14.99
C SER A 61 0.16 -7.37 15.37
N PRO A 62 -0.94 -8.11 15.25
CA PRO A 62 -0.90 -9.57 15.26
C PRO A 62 -0.05 -10.10 14.09
N ALA A 63 0.55 -11.27 14.25
CA ALA A 63 1.05 -12.04 13.12
C ALA A 63 0.22 -13.32 12.99
N LEU A 64 -0.16 -13.65 11.76
CA LEU A 64 -0.88 -14.87 11.41
C LEU A 64 0.06 -15.83 10.69
N ALA A 65 0.05 -17.09 11.08
CA ALA A 65 0.81 -18.16 10.42
C ALA A 65 0.38 -19.52 10.96
N ASP A 66 0.48 -20.57 10.14
CA ASP A 66 0.37 -21.96 10.59
C ASP A 66 1.64 -22.35 11.38
N LEU A 67 1.57 -22.24 12.70
CA LEU A 67 2.71 -22.50 13.59
C LEU A 67 2.87 -23.97 13.93
N ASP A 68 1.84 -24.79 13.78
CA ASP A 68 1.86 -26.19 14.20
C ASP A 68 1.72 -27.23 13.08
N GLY A 69 1.51 -26.77 11.85
CA GLY A 69 1.53 -27.54 10.60
C GLY A 69 0.22 -28.27 10.34
N ASP A 70 -0.91 -27.69 10.75
CA ASP A 70 -2.25 -28.26 10.57
C ASP A 70 -3.08 -27.59 9.46
N ASP A 71 -2.44 -26.73 8.67
CA ASP A 71 -3.02 -25.94 7.58
C ASP A 71 -4.06 -24.90 8.06
N ARG A 72 -3.95 -24.43 9.32
CA ARG A 72 -4.78 -23.35 9.88
C ARG A 72 -3.93 -22.24 10.47
N LEU A 73 -4.46 -21.02 10.50
CA LEU A 73 -3.71 -19.86 10.97
C LEU A 73 -3.79 -19.71 12.50
N GLU A 74 -2.64 -19.62 13.16
CA GLU A 74 -2.54 -19.17 14.55
C GLU A 74 -2.34 -17.66 14.64
N VAL A 75 -2.75 -17.10 15.78
CA VAL A 75 -2.57 -15.68 16.10
C VAL A 75 -1.45 -15.48 17.11
N VAL A 76 -0.40 -14.74 16.73
CA VAL A 76 0.69 -14.34 17.63
C VAL A 76 0.57 -12.86 18.00
N VAL A 77 0.58 -12.56 19.31
CA VAL A 77 0.56 -11.18 19.83
C VAL A 77 1.55 -10.98 20.97
N THR A 78 2.02 -9.74 21.14
CA THR A 78 2.93 -9.37 22.24
C THR A 78 2.28 -8.36 23.20
N SER A 79 2.60 -8.48 24.49
CA SER A 79 1.98 -7.67 25.55
C SER A 79 2.99 -6.97 26.44
N LYS A 80 2.57 -5.83 26.99
CA LYS A 80 3.25 -5.12 28.08
C LYS A 80 3.33 -5.91 29.38
N ASP A 81 2.75 -7.09 29.47
CA ASP A 81 2.92 -8.00 30.62
C ASP A 81 4.18 -8.89 30.51
N HIS A 82 5.03 -8.63 29.52
CA HIS A 82 6.29 -9.33 29.23
C HIS A 82 6.11 -10.68 28.54
N HIS A 83 4.93 -10.94 27.96
CA HIS A 83 4.63 -12.21 27.30
C HIS A 83 4.36 -12.06 25.82
N ILE A 84 4.64 -13.19 25.15
CA ILE A 84 4.17 -13.53 23.83
C ILE A 84 3.06 -14.57 24.01
N TYR A 85 1.97 -14.39 23.29
CA TYR A 85 0.83 -15.29 23.25
C TYR A 85 0.72 -15.84 21.84
N ALA A 86 0.68 -17.17 21.70
CA ALA A 86 0.15 -17.82 20.50
C ALA A 86 -1.22 -18.38 20.84
N LEU A 87 -2.20 -18.07 20.00
CA LEU A 87 -3.60 -18.40 20.17
C LEU A 87 -4.05 -19.22 18.97
N ASN A 88 -4.92 -20.20 19.20
CA ASN A 88 -5.66 -20.85 18.13
C ASN A 88 -6.49 -19.81 17.39
N GLY A 89 -6.44 -19.84 16.06
CA GLY A 89 -7.22 -18.96 15.21
C GLY A 89 -8.73 -19.17 15.35
N GLU A 90 -9.18 -20.38 15.66
CA GLU A 90 -10.61 -20.72 15.55
C GLU A 90 -11.42 -20.29 16.78
N ASP A 91 -10.78 -20.19 17.95
CA ASP A 91 -11.49 -19.89 19.20
C ASP A 91 -10.75 -18.93 20.16
N GLY A 92 -9.55 -18.47 19.77
CA GLY A 92 -8.72 -17.58 20.59
C GLY A 92 -8.17 -18.23 21.86
N SER A 93 -8.25 -19.56 21.98
CA SER A 93 -7.70 -20.29 23.12
C SER A 93 -6.17 -20.32 23.07
N LEU A 94 -5.55 -20.38 24.24
CA LEU A 94 -4.09 -20.27 24.36
C LEU A 94 -3.42 -21.58 23.94
N LEU A 95 -2.60 -21.54 22.90
CA LEU A 95 -1.69 -22.63 22.51
C LEU A 95 -0.47 -22.68 23.41
N TRP A 96 0.28 -21.58 23.43
CA TRP A 96 1.42 -21.43 24.31
C TRP A 96 1.65 -19.97 24.68
N LYS A 97 2.43 -19.81 25.76
CA LYS A 97 2.80 -18.53 26.31
C LYS A 97 4.28 -18.53 26.67
N ALA A 98 5.02 -17.59 26.11
CA ALA A 98 6.43 -17.39 26.41
C ALA A 98 6.64 -16.05 27.13
N SER A 99 7.74 -15.91 27.86
CA SER A 99 8.08 -14.69 28.60
C SER A 99 9.44 -14.17 28.19
N THR A 100 9.58 -12.85 28.10
CA THR A 100 10.87 -12.15 28.10
C THR A 100 11.12 -11.54 29.47
N SER A 101 12.25 -10.85 29.64
CA SER A 101 12.59 -10.22 30.93
C SER A 101 12.05 -8.78 31.09
N ALA A 102 11.38 -8.25 30.07
CA ALA A 102 10.82 -6.90 30.06
C ALA A 102 9.59 -6.80 29.13
N VAL A 103 9.03 -5.60 29.04
CA VAL A 103 7.93 -5.28 28.13
C VAL A 103 8.31 -5.60 26.67
N ILE A 104 7.33 -6.08 25.90
CA ILE A 104 7.45 -6.30 24.46
C ILE A 104 6.42 -5.38 23.80
N LEU A 105 6.88 -4.54 22.87
CA LEU A 105 6.02 -3.65 22.07
C LEU A 105 6.16 -3.90 20.57
N SER A 106 7.12 -4.73 20.15
CA SER A 106 7.32 -5.08 18.75
C SER A 106 6.14 -5.92 18.24
N SER A 107 5.72 -5.66 17.00
CA SER A 107 4.96 -6.65 16.23
C SER A 107 5.80 -7.91 16.12
N PRO A 108 5.26 -9.10 16.47
CA PRO A 108 5.95 -10.35 16.24
C PRO A 108 6.08 -10.58 14.74
N THR A 109 7.18 -11.21 14.33
CA THR A 109 7.42 -11.63 12.95
C THR A 109 7.57 -13.13 12.92
N VAL A 110 7.04 -13.77 11.89
CA VAL A 110 7.03 -15.22 11.75
C VAL A 110 7.72 -15.64 10.45
N GLY A 111 8.61 -16.61 10.54
CA GLY A 111 9.34 -17.16 9.40
C GLY A 111 10.25 -18.31 9.81
N ASP A 112 10.59 -19.19 8.87
CA ASP A 112 11.63 -20.20 9.07
C ASP A 112 13.00 -19.53 8.96
N VAL A 113 13.53 -19.06 10.09
CA VAL A 113 14.80 -18.35 10.11
C VAL A 113 15.98 -19.31 10.10
N ASN A 114 15.75 -20.60 10.38
CA ASN A 114 16.83 -21.57 10.59
C ASN A 114 16.88 -22.68 9.54
N ASP A 115 16.02 -22.60 8.52
CA ASP A 115 15.90 -23.52 7.39
C ASP A 115 15.67 -24.98 7.84
N ASP A 116 14.86 -25.16 8.90
CA ASP A 116 14.47 -26.49 9.42
C ASP A 116 13.07 -26.94 8.99
N GLY A 117 12.42 -26.16 8.13
CA GLY A 117 11.08 -26.37 7.62
C GLY A 117 10.00 -26.08 8.65
N ARG A 118 10.30 -25.30 9.69
CA ARG A 118 9.35 -24.93 10.75
C ARG A 118 9.43 -23.44 11.00
N LEU A 119 8.30 -22.87 11.36
CA LEU A 119 8.23 -21.44 11.63
C LEU A 119 8.77 -21.09 13.03
N GLU A 120 9.50 -20.00 13.11
CA GLU A 120 9.89 -19.33 14.34
C GLU A 120 9.10 -18.05 14.55
N VAL A 121 8.88 -17.71 15.82
CA VAL A 121 8.39 -16.41 16.25
C VAL A 121 9.56 -15.55 16.71
N VAL A 122 9.73 -14.41 16.05
CA VAL A 122 10.80 -13.45 16.31
C VAL A 122 10.21 -12.18 16.93
N VAL A 123 10.74 -11.78 18.08
CA VAL A 123 10.30 -10.57 18.80
C VAL A 123 11.47 -9.83 19.41
N THR A 124 11.28 -8.55 19.68
CA THR A 124 12.28 -7.72 20.33
C THR A 124 11.75 -7.09 21.62
N GLY A 125 12.56 -7.16 22.67
CA GLY A 125 12.15 -6.77 24.02
C GLY A 125 12.81 -5.47 24.50
N TRP A 126 12.17 -4.81 25.45
CA TRP A 126 12.73 -3.69 26.22
C TRP A 126 13.91 -4.09 27.13
N ASP A 127 14.21 -5.39 27.19
CA ASP A 127 15.42 -5.92 27.81
C ASP A 127 16.66 -5.80 26.91
N GLY A 128 16.49 -5.28 25.69
CA GLY A 128 17.57 -5.07 24.71
C GLY A 128 17.94 -6.33 23.94
N TYR A 129 17.07 -7.35 23.96
CA TYR A 129 17.31 -8.61 23.27
C TYR A 129 16.37 -8.83 22.08
N LEU A 130 16.97 -9.33 21.01
CA LEU A 130 16.28 -10.10 19.98
C LEU A 130 16.05 -11.52 20.51
N HIS A 131 14.82 -12.02 20.42
CA HIS A 131 14.44 -13.36 20.86
C HIS A 131 13.84 -14.14 19.69
N VAL A 132 14.23 -15.42 19.59
CA VAL A 132 13.70 -16.37 18.62
C VAL A 132 13.13 -17.56 19.36
N PHE A 133 11.84 -17.80 19.14
CA PHE A 133 11.06 -18.87 19.76
C PHE A 133 10.60 -19.85 18.69
N ARG A 134 10.58 -21.14 19.01
CA ARG A 134 9.96 -22.15 18.15
C ARG A 134 8.45 -21.90 18.05
N GLY A 135 7.93 -21.78 16.82
CA GLY A 135 6.51 -21.52 16.54
C GLY A 135 5.58 -22.53 17.20
N THR A 136 5.85 -23.83 17.05
CA THR A 136 4.99 -24.91 17.57
C THR A 136 4.86 -24.99 19.11
N SER A 137 5.64 -24.23 19.89
CA SER A 137 5.71 -24.46 21.36
C SER A 137 6.08 -23.27 22.22
N GLY A 138 6.51 -22.15 21.62
CA GLY A 138 7.04 -21.01 22.36
C GLY A 138 8.35 -21.30 23.09
N ALA A 139 9.04 -22.39 22.75
CA ALA A 139 10.34 -22.71 23.35
C ALA A 139 11.39 -21.73 22.85
N LEU A 140 12.07 -21.03 23.76
CA LEU A 140 13.18 -20.13 23.39
C LEU A 140 14.31 -20.94 22.74
N LEU A 141 14.57 -20.69 21.46
CA LEU A 141 15.69 -21.28 20.74
C LEU A 141 16.98 -20.54 21.10
N TRP A 142 16.97 -19.22 20.92
CA TRP A 142 18.05 -18.35 21.34
C TRP A 142 17.61 -16.90 21.52
N ARG A 143 18.46 -16.13 22.19
CA ARG A 143 18.36 -14.67 22.25
C ARG A 143 19.71 -14.00 22.07
N ARG A 144 19.73 -12.82 21.46
CA ARG A 144 20.93 -12.03 21.19
C ARG A 144 20.78 -10.62 21.76
N ASN A 145 21.81 -10.15 22.45
CA ASN A 145 21.84 -8.78 22.98
C ASN A 145 22.13 -7.80 21.84
N MET A 146 21.28 -6.78 21.69
CA MET A 146 21.37 -5.72 20.69
C MET A 146 21.64 -4.34 21.32
N ASP A 147 22.00 -4.31 22.59
CA ASP A 147 22.40 -3.18 23.45
C ASP A 147 21.27 -2.27 23.93
N THR A 148 20.19 -2.07 23.16
CA THR A 148 19.01 -1.31 23.61
C THR A 148 17.79 -1.66 22.77
N PHE A 149 16.63 -1.08 23.12
CA PHE A 149 15.31 -1.25 22.51
C PHE A 149 15.35 -1.33 20.99
N ILE A 150 14.39 -2.06 20.41
CA ILE A 150 14.42 -2.42 19.00
C ILE A 150 13.02 -2.24 18.41
N ALA A 151 12.95 -1.78 17.16
CA ALA A 151 11.76 -1.81 16.33
C ALA A 151 11.19 -3.24 16.17
N SER A 152 10.00 -3.35 15.57
CA SER A 152 9.55 -4.64 15.03
C SER A 152 10.62 -5.19 14.08
N PRO A 153 10.97 -6.49 14.17
CA PRO A 153 11.93 -7.10 13.25
C PRO A 153 11.32 -7.29 11.86
N ALA A 154 12.19 -7.52 10.88
CA ALA A 154 11.87 -8.03 9.55
C ALA A 154 12.71 -9.29 9.26
N ILE A 155 12.21 -10.19 8.43
CA ILE A 155 12.85 -11.45 8.05
C ILE A 155 12.98 -11.50 6.53
N GLY A 156 14.18 -11.71 6.01
CA GLY A 156 14.44 -11.86 4.57
C GLY A 156 15.85 -12.39 4.33
N ASP A 157 16.15 -12.88 3.12
CA ASP A 157 17.52 -13.31 2.77
C ASP A 157 18.40 -12.08 2.50
N VAL A 158 18.93 -11.49 3.56
CA VAL A 158 19.61 -10.19 3.50
C VAL A 158 20.97 -10.28 2.82
N ASN A 159 21.58 -11.47 2.79
CA ASN A 159 22.95 -11.65 2.29
C ASN A 159 23.04 -12.52 1.02
N SER A 160 21.89 -12.93 0.47
CA SER A 160 21.71 -13.77 -0.72
C SER A 160 22.35 -15.16 -0.56
N ASP A 161 22.29 -15.76 0.63
CA ASP A 161 22.80 -17.11 0.89
C ASP A 161 21.74 -18.23 0.79
N GLY A 162 20.51 -17.85 0.49
CA GLY A 162 19.36 -18.74 0.38
C GLY A 162 18.68 -19.03 1.72
N THR A 163 19.12 -18.41 2.83
CA THR A 163 18.51 -18.58 4.15
C THR A 163 17.99 -17.25 4.69
N CYS A 164 16.87 -17.28 5.40
CA CYS A 164 16.31 -16.06 5.98
C CYS A 164 17.17 -15.54 7.15
N ASP A 165 17.48 -14.24 7.09
CA ASP A 165 18.12 -13.47 8.14
C ASP A 165 17.10 -12.57 8.85
N ILE A 166 17.49 -12.08 10.03
CA ILE A 166 16.68 -11.18 10.85
C ILE A 166 17.30 -9.79 10.85
N VAL A 167 16.53 -8.79 10.43
CA VAL A 167 16.91 -7.38 10.49
C VAL A 167 16.22 -6.68 11.64
N VAL A 168 17.00 -5.91 12.37
CA VAL A 168 16.54 -5.18 13.56
C VAL A 168 17.17 -3.80 13.64
N ALA A 169 16.36 -2.84 14.09
CA ALA A 169 16.81 -1.47 14.30
C ALA A 169 16.64 -1.06 15.76
N SER A 170 17.65 -0.41 16.32
CA SER A 170 17.78 -0.15 17.75
C SER A 170 17.71 1.33 18.09
N GLU A 171 17.13 1.66 19.26
CA GLU A 171 17.10 3.03 19.82
C GLU A 171 18.48 3.66 20.04
N ALA A 172 19.56 2.87 20.01
CA ALA A 172 20.92 3.40 20.05
C ALA A 172 21.41 3.90 18.68
N GLY A 173 20.53 3.94 17.67
CA GLY A 173 20.86 4.39 16.32
C GLY A 173 21.56 3.34 15.47
N TYR A 174 21.36 2.04 15.77
CA TYR A 174 21.97 0.95 15.01
C TYR A 174 20.94 0.15 14.23
N VAL A 175 21.30 -0.27 13.03
CA VAL A 175 20.65 -1.36 12.29
C VAL A 175 21.58 -2.55 12.28
N ALA A 176 21.06 -3.77 12.38
CA ALA A 176 21.85 -4.97 12.30
C ALA A 176 21.09 -6.10 11.62
N ALA A 177 21.83 -6.92 10.87
CA ALA A 177 21.37 -8.22 10.39
C ALA A 177 21.99 -9.35 11.20
N VAL A 178 21.16 -10.33 11.54
CA VAL A 178 21.50 -11.49 12.36
C VAL A 178 20.97 -12.74 11.66
N SER A 179 21.85 -13.68 11.36
CA SER A 179 21.44 -14.96 10.78
C SER A 179 20.66 -15.81 11.78
N GLY A 180 19.82 -16.72 11.28
CA GLY A 180 19.04 -17.67 12.10
C GLY A 180 19.86 -18.50 13.07
N ASP A 181 21.14 -18.72 12.79
CA ASP A 181 22.08 -19.41 13.68
C ASP A 181 22.60 -18.52 14.85
N LYS A 182 22.10 -17.27 14.95
CA LYS A 182 22.45 -16.20 15.89
C LYS A 182 23.70 -15.39 15.52
N SER A 183 24.39 -15.71 14.43
CA SER A 183 25.59 -14.97 14.00
C SER A 183 25.23 -13.53 13.62
N LEU A 184 26.05 -12.57 14.03
CA LEU A 184 25.90 -11.19 13.56
C LEU A 184 26.59 -11.07 12.21
N LEU A 185 25.82 -10.74 11.19
CA LEU A 185 26.34 -10.51 9.85
C LEU A 185 27.02 -9.14 9.81
N TRP A 186 26.26 -8.09 10.16
CA TRP A 186 26.75 -6.72 10.25
C TRP A 186 25.95 -5.91 11.27
N LYS A 187 26.52 -4.77 11.70
CA LYS A 187 25.88 -3.79 12.58
C LYS A 187 26.36 -2.39 12.19
N THR A 188 25.42 -1.54 11.80
CA THR A 188 25.68 -0.23 11.19
C THR A 188 25.07 0.86 12.05
N MET A 189 25.87 1.87 12.37
CA MET A 189 25.40 3.05 13.09
C MET A 189 24.86 4.08 12.09
N ILE A 190 23.56 4.33 12.13
CA ILE A 190 22.89 5.36 11.33
C ILE A 190 22.66 6.65 12.12
N GLU A 191 22.71 6.60 13.46
CA GLU A 191 22.62 7.79 14.32
C GLU A 191 23.69 7.80 15.42
N PRO A 192 24.76 8.60 15.29
CA PRO A 192 25.74 8.77 16.34
C PRO A 192 25.25 9.76 17.42
N GLU A 193 24.93 9.21 18.60
CA GLU A 193 24.83 9.87 19.91
C GLU A 193 23.50 10.58 20.31
N HIS A 194 22.90 10.05 21.39
CA HIS A 194 21.97 10.64 22.36
C HIS A 194 21.31 12.00 22.03
N VAL A 195 20.05 11.96 21.59
CA VAL A 195 19.10 13.02 21.92
C VAL A 195 18.16 12.51 23.01
N LEU A 196 18.55 12.77 24.26
CA LEU A 196 17.67 12.61 25.41
C LEU A 196 16.55 13.67 25.34
N SER A 197 15.41 13.34 24.71
CA SER A 197 14.13 13.95 25.04
C SER A 197 13.31 12.93 25.85
N LEU A 198 13.34 13.14 27.17
CA LEU A 198 12.35 12.57 28.08
C LEU A 198 10.97 13.12 27.67
N ASP A 199 10.16 12.31 26.99
CA ASP A 199 8.70 12.16 27.20
C ASP A 199 7.92 11.55 26.02
N LEU A 200 8.57 11.20 24.89
CA LEU A 200 7.96 10.40 23.81
C LEU A 200 8.97 9.35 23.37
N ILE A 201 8.61 8.07 23.51
CA ILE A 201 9.48 6.92 23.23
C ILE A 201 9.92 6.99 21.75
N LEU A 202 11.23 7.15 21.51
CA LEU A 202 11.84 7.17 20.19
C LEU A 202 11.76 5.76 19.58
N PHE A 203 10.70 5.42 18.86
CA PHE A 203 10.67 4.13 18.17
C PHE A 203 11.43 4.26 16.85
N PRO A 204 12.58 3.58 16.63
CA PRO A 204 13.02 3.33 15.26
C PRO A 204 11.87 2.66 14.51
N ARG A 205 11.63 3.08 13.27
CA ARG A 205 10.65 2.41 12.41
C ARG A 205 11.12 0.99 12.12
N ALA A 206 10.18 0.12 11.79
CA ALA A 206 10.55 -1.23 11.39
C ALA A 206 11.39 -1.14 10.11
N PRO A 207 12.47 -1.92 9.99
CA PRO A 207 13.22 -2.02 8.75
C PRO A 207 12.38 -2.76 7.70
N THR A 208 12.50 -2.33 6.45
CA THR A 208 11.93 -2.98 5.27
C THR A 208 13.07 -3.65 4.52
N VAL A 209 12.85 -4.84 3.95
CA VAL A 209 13.89 -5.63 3.26
C VAL A 209 13.39 -6.01 1.86
N GLY A 210 14.25 -5.84 0.85
CA GLY A 210 13.94 -6.18 -0.55
C GLY A 210 15.08 -5.77 -1.48
N ASP A 211 15.21 -6.44 -2.63
CA ASP A 211 16.16 -6.04 -3.69
C ASP A 211 15.58 -4.83 -4.43
N LEU A 212 16.08 -3.65 -4.10
CA LEU A 212 15.52 -2.38 -4.53
C LEU A 212 16.04 -1.98 -5.91
N ASP A 213 17.29 -2.31 -6.23
CA ASP A 213 17.92 -1.91 -7.50
C ASP A 213 18.09 -3.07 -8.51
N LYS A 214 17.52 -4.24 -8.19
CA LYS A 214 17.48 -5.46 -9.01
C LYS A 214 18.90 -5.98 -9.29
N ASP A 215 19.80 -5.89 -8.32
CA ASP A 215 21.19 -6.37 -8.41
C ASP A 215 21.45 -7.75 -7.78
N GLU A 216 20.40 -8.43 -7.34
CA GLU A 216 20.38 -9.69 -6.57
C GLU A 216 20.90 -9.56 -5.13
N THR A 217 21.29 -8.36 -4.70
CA THR A 217 21.54 -8.04 -3.30
C THR A 217 20.28 -7.43 -2.71
N THR A 218 19.95 -7.82 -1.49
CA THR A 218 18.83 -7.20 -0.77
C THR A 218 19.28 -5.92 -0.09
N GLU A 219 18.48 -4.87 -0.17
CA GLU A 219 18.66 -3.64 0.60
C GLU A 219 17.79 -3.66 1.85
N VAL A 220 18.28 -2.98 2.87
CA VAL A 220 17.54 -2.68 4.10
C VAL A 220 17.22 -1.20 4.12
N LEU A 221 15.93 -0.87 4.08
CA LEU A 221 15.45 0.49 4.26
C LEU A 221 15.00 0.77 5.68
N ILE A 222 15.29 1.98 6.17
CA ILE A 222 14.79 2.42 7.47
C ILE A 222 14.57 3.93 7.55
N GLY A 223 13.40 4.31 8.05
CA GLY A 223 13.04 5.67 8.38
C GLY A 223 13.40 6.08 9.82
N THR A 224 13.84 7.32 10.00
CA THR A 224 14.07 7.94 11.32
C THR A 224 13.08 9.10 11.54
N PHE A 225 12.61 9.28 12.78
CA PHE A 225 11.46 10.16 13.05
C PHE A 225 11.83 11.52 13.67
N GLU A 226 12.57 11.58 14.77
CA GLU A 226 12.76 12.84 15.53
C GLU A 226 14.12 13.52 15.30
N THR A 227 15.20 12.74 15.28
CA THR A 227 16.58 13.23 15.37
C THR A 227 17.12 13.63 14.01
N ASN A 228 17.23 12.68 13.07
CA ASN A 228 17.80 12.92 11.75
C ASN A 228 16.77 12.99 10.62
N ARG A 229 15.51 12.56 10.81
CA ARG A 229 14.42 12.70 9.82
C ARG A 229 14.82 12.22 8.42
N THR A 230 15.55 11.12 8.40
CA THR A 230 16.26 10.58 7.24
C THR A 230 15.78 9.15 6.99
N LEU A 231 15.55 8.84 5.71
CA LEU A 231 15.44 7.50 5.18
C LEU A 231 16.84 7.01 4.77
N PHE A 232 17.23 5.83 5.22
CA PHE A 232 18.50 5.21 4.85
C PHE A 232 18.24 3.97 4.00
N ALA A 233 19.09 3.75 3.00
CA ALA A 233 19.29 2.46 2.37
C ALA A 233 20.63 1.88 2.75
N ILE A 234 20.62 0.61 3.13
CA ILE A 234 21.77 -0.13 3.64
C ILE A 234 21.90 -1.39 2.81
N ASN A 235 23.09 -1.63 2.25
CA ASN A 235 23.40 -2.86 1.53
C ASN A 235 23.27 -4.06 2.48
N GLY A 236 22.42 -5.02 2.15
CA GLY A 236 22.16 -6.18 3.00
C GLY A 236 23.35 -7.12 3.13
N ARG A 237 24.24 -7.20 2.14
CA ARG A 237 25.40 -8.10 2.20
C ARG A 237 26.43 -7.68 3.23
N ASP A 238 26.70 -6.37 3.37
CA ASP A 238 27.80 -5.88 4.20
C ASP A 238 27.45 -4.78 5.22
N GLY A 239 26.20 -4.31 5.21
CA GLY A 239 25.69 -3.28 6.09
C GLY A 239 26.17 -1.87 5.75
N THR A 240 26.79 -1.65 4.59
CA THR A 240 27.21 -0.29 4.20
C THR A 240 26.01 0.59 3.84
N VAL A 241 26.01 1.85 4.26
CA VAL A 241 24.96 2.81 3.86
C VAL A 241 25.22 3.20 2.40
N GLU A 242 24.28 2.89 1.52
CA GLU A 242 24.37 3.18 0.09
C GLU A 242 23.96 4.62 -0.20
N TRP A 243 22.81 5.01 0.35
CA TRP A 243 22.32 6.37 0.28
C TRP A 243 21.48 6.71 1.52
N ALA A 244 21.29 8.01 1.73
CA ALA A 244 20.47 8.55 2.80
C ALA A 244 19.75 9.79 2.28
N GLN A 245 18.45 9.84 2.47
CA GLN A 245 17.57 10.93 2.06
C GLN A 245 16.97 11.58 3.31
N GLY A 246 17.39 12.79 3.66
CA GLY A 246 17.06 13.46 4.91
C GLY A 246 16.81 14.97 4.75
N PRO A 247 16.57 15.72 5.85
CA PRO A 247 15.97 17.04 5.77
C PRO A 247 16.82 18.00 4.94
N LEU A 248 16.24 18.55 3.85
CA LEU A 248 16.87 19.64 3.10
C LEU A 248 17.07 20.84 4.04
N SER A 249 18.33 21.21 4.27
CA SER A 249 18.63 22.51 4.84
C SER A 249 18.13 23.62 3.90
N THR A 250 17.11 24.35 4.32
CA THR A 250 16.80 25.75 3.94
C THR A 250 16.36 26.06 2.50
N VAL A 251 15.75 25.13 1.77
CA VAL A 251 15.09 25.47 0.49
C VAL A 251 13.65 25.02 0.54
N GLU A 252 12.72 25.91 0.15
CA GLU A 252 11.33 25.55 -0.12
C GLU A 252 11.31 24.24 -0.93
N GLY A 253 10.69 23.19 -0.39
CA GLY A 253 10.28 22.04 -1.19
C GLY A 253 10.95 20.68 -0.97
N GLY A 254 11.74 20.38 0.06
CA GLY A 254 12.21 18.98 0.22
C GLY A 254 12.71 18.53 1.58
N ASP A 255 12.09 18.98 2.66
CA ASP A 255 12.18 18.23 3.91
C ASP A 255 11.08 17.15 3.90
N ILE A 256 11.44 15.89 4.11
CA ILE A 256 10.48 14.78 4.23
C ILE A 256 9.89 14.68 5.65
N GLY A 257 10.50 15.35 6.63
CA GLY A 257 10.12 15.22 8.04
C GLY A 257 10.46 13.84 8.62
N GLY A 258 9.90 13.51 9.79
CA GLY A 258 10.05 12.16 10.32
C GLY A 258 9.44 11.13 9.35
N VAL A 259 10.11 9.99 9.17
CA VAL A 259 9.79 9.03 8.12
C VAL A 259 8.98 7.87 8.69
N SER A 260 8.00 7.36 7.94
CA SER A 260 7.28 6.12 8.26
C SER A 260 8.16 4.88 8.07
N THR A 261 7.63 3.71 8.40
CA THR A 261 8.14 2.48 7.78
C THR A 261 7.90 2.59 6.26
N PRO A 262 8.92 2.33 5.41
CA PRO A 262 8.76 2.38 3.95
C PRO A 262 8.02 1.15 3.41
N ALA A 263 7.38 1.31 2.26
CA ALA A 263 6.85 0.24 1.43
C ALA A 263 7.56 0.24 0.06
N PHE A 264 7.67 -0.92 -0.57
CA PHE A 264 8.14 -1.06 -1.95
C PHE A 264 6.99 -1.36 -2.90
N GLY A 265 7.10 -0.87 -4.13
CA GLY A 265 6.28 -1.25 -5.28
C GLY A 265 6.79 -0.58 -6.56
N ASP A 266 6.54 -1.19 -7.71
CA ASP A 266 6.80 -0.60 -9.04
C ASP A 266 5.67 0.37 -9.39
N VAL A 267 5.62 1.49 -8.66
CA VAL A 267 4.58 2.52 -8.83
C VAL A 267 4.79 3.23 -10.15
N HIS A 268 6.03 3.41 -10.57
CA HIS A 268 6.39 4.19 -11.74
C HIS A 268 7.20 3.32 -12.71
N TRP A 269 6.52 2.35 -13.35
CA TRP A 269 6.87 1.36 -14.41
C TRP A 269 8.09 1.59 -15.34
N GLU A 270 8.63 2.81 -15.37
CA GLU A 270 9.83 3.21 -16.11
C GLU A 270 11.14 3.08 -15.31
N GLU A 271 11.12 3.12 -13.97
CA GLU A 271 12.35 3.22 -13.14
C GLU A 271 12.66 2.00 -12.24
N GLY A 272 11.80 0.98 -12.20
CA GLY A 272 11.99 -0.23 -11.39
C GLY A 272 11.27 -0.13 -10.04
N ILE A 273 11.76 -0.78 -8.99
CA ILE A 273 11.08 -0.72 -7.69
C ILE A 273 11.26 0.68 -7.08
N GLU A 274 10.16 1.32 -6.71
CA GLU A 274 10.15 2.56 -5.95
C GLU A 274 9.95 2.34 -4.44
N VAL A 275 10.33 3.36 -3.69
CA VAL A 275 10.11 3.47 -2.26
C VAL A 275 9.00 4.47 -2.00
N VAL A 276 7.97 4.02 -1.29
CA VAL A 276 6.85 4.87 -0.86
C VAL A 276 6.93 5.10 0.65
N ILE A 277 6.85 6.38 1.06
CA ILE A 277 6.86 6.79 2.47
C ILE A 277 5.79 7.83 2.76
N SER A 278 5.28 7.81 3.99
CA SER A 278 4.64 8.98 4.59
C SER A 278 5.69 9.82 5.32
N GLY A 279 5.69 11.12 5.06
CA GLY A 279 6.59 12.09 5.67
C GLY A 279 5.93 12.92 6.77
N GLY A 280 6.72 13.35 7.76
CA GLY A 280 6.29 14.17 8.90
C GLY A 280 5.75 15.56 8.54
N LEU A 281 5.91 16.02 7.30
CA LEU A 281 5.31 17.26 6.77
C LEU A 281 3.96 17.04 6.08
N GLY A 282 3.23 16.00 6.47
CA GLY A 282 1.84 15.78 6.02
C GLY A 282 1.74 15.39 4.54
N GLY A 283 2.71 14.64 4.04
CA GLY A 283 2.77 14.27 2.61
C GLY A 283 3.22 12.83 2.39
N THR A 284 2.85 12.30 1.23
CA THR A 284 3.28 11.01 0.68
C THR A 284 4.39 11.28 -0.33
N TYR A 285 5.46 10.49 -0.30
CA TYR A 285 6.60 10.63 -1.19
C TYR A 285 6.88 9.32 -1.89
N VAL A 286 7.17 9.42 -3.18
CA VAL A 286 7.69 8.32 -3.99
C VAL A 286 9.12 8.64 -4.37
N LEU A 287 10.02 7.69 -4.14
CA LEU A 287 11.44 7.82 -4.39
C LEU A 287 11.90 6.66 -5.26
N SER A 288 12.78 6.96 -6.22
CA SER A 288 13.53 5.92 -6.96
C SER A 288 14.34 5.03 -6.02
N ALA A 289 14.78 3.88 -6.54
CA ALA A 289 15.73 2.97 -5.90
C ALA A 289 17.02 3.63 -5.36
N ARG A 290 17.37 4.82 -5.87
CA ARG A 290 18.55 5.60 -5.44
C ARG A 290 18.24 6.71 -4.43
N GLY A 291 17.03 6.72 -3.87
CA GLY A 291 16.59 7.72 -2.89
C GLY A 291 16.29 9.10 -3.47
N THR A 292 16.18 9.24 -4.80
CA THR A 292 15.75 10.50 -5.43
C THR A 292 14.23 10.59 -5.39
N ILE A 293 13.69 11.67 -4.81
CA ILE A 293 12.24 11.95 -4.83
C ILE A 293 11.79 12.14 -6.28
N LEU A 294 10.90 11.28 -6.74
CA LEU A 294 10.27 11.36 -8.07
C LEU A 294 9.12 12.37 -8.03
N TRP A 295 8.20 12.16 -7.10
CA TRP A 295 7.10 13.06 -6.84
C TRP A 295 6.66 12.99 -5.36
N ARG A 296 5.80 13.93 -4.98
CA ARG A 296 5.14 13.91 -3.67
C ARG A 296 3.73 14.47 -3.76
N TYR A 297 2.85 13.94 -2.94
CA TYR A 297 1.57 14.54 -2.62
C TYR A 297 1.67 15.29 -1.29
N GLN A 298 1.14 16.50 -1.22
CA GLN A 298 1.06 17.28 0.01
C GLN A 298 -0.27 18.03 0.07
N ARG A 299 -1.06 17.75 1.10
CA ARG A 299 -2.42 18.27 1.27
C ARG A 299 -2.45 19.78 1.55
N ASP A 300 -1.66 20.25 2.51
CA ASP A 300 -1.32 21.67 2.71
C ASP A 300 0.11 21.81 3.25
N THR A 301 0.71 22.97 3.00
CA THR A 301 1.99 23.43 3.53
C THR A 301 2.07 23.48 5.07
N HIS A 302 0.94 23.43 5.79
CA HIS A 302 0.88 23.38 7.26
C HIS A 302 0.59 21.99 7.83
N ALA A 303 0.23 21.00 7.01
CA ALA A 303 -0.04 19.65 7.49
C ALA A 303 1.21 19.04 8.14
N ARG A 304 1.02 18.34 9.27
CA ARG A 304 2.10 17.67 10.00
C ARG A 304 1.65 16.31 10.48
N ASN A 305 2.30 15.28 9.95
CA ASN A 305 2.14 13.92 10.46
C ASN A 305 2.97 13.76 11.74
N TYR A 306 2.29 13.80 12.90
CA TYR A 306 2.91 13.47 14.19
C TYR A 306 3.34 12.01 14.27
N PHE A 307 2.65 11.15 13.53
CA PHE A 307 2.96 9.73 13.47
C PHE A 307 2.81 9.26 12.02
N PRO A 308 3.86 9.39 11.20
CA PRO A 308 3.90 8.81 9.87
C PRO A 308 3.53 7.33 9.91
N ILE A 309 2.49 6.99 9.17
CA ILE A 309 1.95 5.63 9.03
C ILE A 309 2.50 5.05 7.73
N GLN A 310 2.74 3.74 7.71
CA GLN A 310 3.19 3.07 6.49
C GLN A 310 2.09 3.21 5.41
N PRO A 311 2.44 3.71 4.22
CA PRO A 311 1.52 3.70 3.09
C PRO A 311 1.30 2.26 2.60
N VAL A 312 0.17 2.02 1.97
CA VAL A 312 -0.11 0.77 1.25
C VAL A 312 0.06 1.04 -0.24
N VAL A 313 0.68 0.10 -0.95
CA VAL A 313 0.89 0.15 -2.39
C VAL A 313 0.22 -1.08 -2.99
N MET A 314 -0.67 -0.89 -3.96
CA MET A 314 -1.43 -1.94 -4.64
C MET A 314 -2.03 -1.39 -5.93
N ASP A 315 -2.39 -2.26 -6.86
CA ASP A 315 -3.35 -1.91 -7.90
C ASP A 315 -4.75 -1.81 -7.28
N LEU A 316 -5.34 -0.61 -7.30
CA LEU A 316 -6.62 -0.32 -6.68
C LEU A 316 -7.75 -0.27 -7.70
N ASP A 317 -7.48 0.13 -8.95
CA ASP A 317 -8.52 0.30 -9.97
C ASP A 317 -8.49 -0.75 -11.09
N GLY A 318 -7.54 -1.68 -11.05
CA GLY A 318 -7.40 -2.80 -11.96
C GLY A 318 -6.80 -2.41 -13.32
N ASP A 319 -6.04 -1.31 -13.38
CA ASP A 319 -5.39 -0.83 -14.60
C ASP A 319 -3.96 -1.36 -14.80
N ASP A 320 -3.55 -2.34 -13.99
CA ASP A 320 -2.19 -2.86 -13.87
C ASP A 320 -1.19 -1.74 -13.54
N ARG A 321 -1.57 -0.74 -12.74
CA ARG A 321 -0.65 0.23 -12.14
C ARG A 321 -0.90 0.34 -10.65
N LEU A 322 0.16 0.63 -9.90
CA LEU A 322 0.06 0.66 -8.44
C LEU A 322 -0.34 2.06 -7.95
N GLU A 323 -1.48 2.13 -7.28
CA GLU A 323 -1.92 3.26 -6.47
C GLU A 323 -1.25 3.26 -5.10
N ILE A 324 -1.37 4.41 -4.44
CA ILE A 324 -0.86 4.59 -3.09
C ILE A 324 -1.98 5.05 -2.17
N VAL A 325 -2.19 4.29 -1.10
CA VAL A 325 -3.10 4.65 -0.02
C VAL A 325 -2.33 5.08 1.23
N SER A 326 -2.60 6.30 1.67
CA SER A 326 -1.89 6.95 2.77
C SER A 326 -2.84 7.50 3.83
N VAL A 327 -2.36 7.56 5.06
CA VAL A 327 -3.05 8.22 6.17
C VAL A 327 -2.29 9.48 6.57
N ILE A 328 -2.97 10.63 6.53
CA ILE A 328 -2.42 11.96 6.80
C ILE A 328 -3.14 12.57 8.01
N ASP A 329 -2.39 13.19 8.90
CA ASP A 329 -2.87 13.85 10.10
C ASP A 329 -2.58 15.37 10.03
N GLU A 330 -3.53 16.19 10.51
CA GLU A 330 -3.44 17.66 10.47
C GLU A 330 -3.34 18.28 11.87
N GLU A 331 -2.51 19.34 12.01
CA GLU A 331 -2.16 19.96 13.29
C GLU A 331 -3.18 20.99 13.81
N ASP A 332 -4.08 21.51 12.95
CA ASP A 332 -4.91 22.67 13.29
C ASP A 332 -6.07 22.34 14.26
N GLU A 333 -6.63 23.35 14.94
CA GLU A 333 -7.72 23.17 15.93
C GLU A 333 -8.99 22.51 15.36
N ASP A 334 -9.13 22.49 14.03
CA ASP A 334 -10.17 21.82 13.25
C ASP A 334 -9.63 20.62 12.43
N GLY A 335 -8.32 20.33 12.50
CA GLY A 335 -7.61 19.31 11.72
C GLY A 335 -7.95 17.89 12.16
N GLY A 336 -8.22 17.02 11.18
CA GLY A 336 -8.58 15.62 11.38
C GLY A 336 -7.49 14.67 10.89
N THR A 337 -7.75 13.38 11.04
CA THR A 337 -7.01 12.35 10.32
C THR A 337 -7.79 12.00 9.05
N HIS A 338 -7.08 11.86 7.95
CA HIS A 338 -7.63 11.63 6.62
C HIS A 338 -6.94 10.43 5.99
N MET A 339 -7.73 9.63 5.29
CA MET A 339 -7.23 8.58 4.41
C MET A 339 -7.37 9.07 2.97
N ILE A 340 -6.35 8.84 2.15
CA ILE A 340 -6.33 9.25 0.75
C ILE A 340 -5.88 8.08 -0.13
N ALA A 341 -6.39 8.03 -1.36
CA ALA A 341 -5.81 7.24 -2.44
C ALA A 341 -5.26 8.16 -3.53
N LEU A 342 -4.10 7.80 -4.04
CA LEU A 342 -3.37 8.51 -5.07
C LEU A 342 -3.11 7.57 -6.25
N ASP A 343 -3.23 8.07 -7.47
CA ASP A 343 -2.72 7.38 -8.66
C ASP A 343 -1.18 7.30 -8.64
N HIS A 344 -0.63 6.52 -9.57
CA HIS A 344 0.80 6.35 -9.76
C HIS A 344 1.58 7.66 -10.05
N GLU A 345 0.91 8.74 -10.47
CA GLU A 345 1.51 10.07 -10.65
C GLU A 345 1.31 11.04 -9.46
N GLY A 346 0.57 10.60 -8.43
CA GLY A 346 0.27 11.36 -7.23
C GLY A 346 -0.95 12.29 -7.31
N SER A 347 -1.82 12.13 -8.29
CA SER A 347 -3.14 12.78 -8.31
C SER A 347 -4.09 12.09 -7.34
N LEU A 348 -4.99 12.88 -6.75
CA LEU A 348 -5.94 12.37 -5.77
C LEU A 348 -7.10 11.65 -6.45
N LEU A 349 -7.27 10.35 -6.15
CA LEU A 349 -8.43 9.56 -6.56
C LEU A 349 -9.61 9.83 -5.62
N TRP A 350 -9.40 9.66 -4.32
CA TRP A 350 -10.38 9.98 -3.30
C TRP A 350 -9.73 10.38 -1.97
N GLU A 351 -10.54 10.99 -1.11
CA GLU A 351 -10.16 11.41 0.23
C GLU A 351 -11.33 11.20 1.19
N GLN A 352 -11.04 10.65 2.36
CA GLN A 352 -12.02 10.40 3.42
C GLN A 352 -11.52 10.89 4.78
N ASP A 353 -12.32 11.76 5.42
CA ASP A 353 -12.15 12.15 6.82
C ASP A 353 -12.46 10.95 7.72
N LEU A 354 -11.55 10.61 8.63
CA LEU A 354 -11.72 9.51 9.56
C LEU A 354 -12.30 9.96 10.90
N TYR A 355 -12.96 9.01 11.56
CA TYR A 355 -13.37 9.19 12.95
C TYR A 355 -12.19 9.00 13.90
N GLY A 356 -11.76 10.09 14.54
CA GLY A 356 -10.66 10.02 15.51
C GLY A 356 -9.29 9.88 14.86
N MET A 357 -8.25 9.95 15.68
CA MET A 357 -6.87 9.98 15.20
C MET A 357 -6.37 8.58 14.82
N VAL A 358 -5.63 8.43 13.72
CA VAL A 358 -4.84 7.21 13.48
C VAL A 358 -3.38 7.49 13.83
N ARG A 359 -2.78 6.62 14.65
CA ARG A 359 -1.42 6.86 15.17
C ARG A 359 -0.38 5.87 14.65
N SER A 360 -0.58 4.58 14.85
CA SER A 360 0.39 3.55 14.44
C SER A 360 -0.27 2.35 13.77
N ALA A 361 -1.58 2.43 13.52
CA ALA A 361 -2.32 1.42 12.78
C ALA A 361 -2.20 1.71 11.28
N SER A 362 -1.21 1.10 10.64
CA SER A 362 -1.19 1.01 9.17
C SER A 362 -2.45 0.32 8.68
N PRO A 363 -3.08 0.79 7.59
CA PRO A 363 -4.19 0.07 6.98
C PRO A 363 -3.77 -1.33 6.54
N ALA A 364 -4.69 -2.29 6.61
CA ALA A 364 -4.60 -3.57 5.91
C ALA A 364 -5.68 -3.59 4.83
N THR A 365 -5.50 -4.40 3.79
CA THR A 365 -6.40 -4.44 2.63
C THR A 365 -6.94 -5.83 2.33
N ALA A 366 -8.21 -5.87 1.94
CA ALA A 366 -8.95 -7.02 1.42
C ALA A 366 -10.21 -6.51 0.72
N ASP A 367 -10.81 -7.23 -0.23
CA ASP A 367 -12.13 -6.87 -0.80
C ASP A 367 -13.26 -7.20 0.21
N ILE A 368 -13.51 -6.29 1.14
CA ILE A 368 -14.41 -6.51 2.29
C ILE A 368 -15.87 -6.58 1.87
N ASN A 369 -16.24 -5.87 0.80
CA ASN A 369 -17.62 -5.72 0.38
C ASN A 369 -18.00 -6.56 -0.85
N GLY A 370 -17.02 -7.21 -1.49
CA GLY A 370 -17.20 -8.12 -2.60
C GLY A 370 -17.47 -7.40 -3.92
N ASP A 371 -16.98 -6.16 -4.08
CA ASP A 371 -17.18 -5.36 -5.30
C ASP A 371 -16.04 -5.51 -6.32
N GLY A 372 -15.03 -6.34 -6.05
CA GLY A 372 -13.87 -6.49 -6.92
C GLY A 372 -12.71 -5.62 -6.53
N THR A 373 -12.93 -4.49 -5.86
CA THR A 373 -11.88 -3.54 -5.51
C THR A 373 -11.38 -3.80 -4.08
N PRO A 374 -10.05 -3.90 -3.84
CA PRO A 374 -9.53 -4.04 -2.48
C PRO A 374 -9.95 -2.88 -1.57
N ASP A 375 -10.63 -3.20 -0.46
CA ASP A 375 -11.04 -2.27 0.58
C ASP A 375 -9.99 -2.16 1.69
N PHE A 376 -10.21 -1.26 2.65
CA PHE A 376 -9.24 -0.99 3.71
C PHE A 376 -9.82 -1.09 5.11
N VAL A 377 -9.07 -1.68 6.05
CA VAL A 377 -9.36 -1.60 7.49
C VAL A 377 -8.28 -0.85 8.24
N VAL A 378 -8.71 0.08 9.11
CA VAL A 378 -7.81 0.86 9.96
C VAL A 378 -8.38 1.03 11.37
N GLY A 379 -7.48 1.02 12.36
CA GLY A 379 -7.80 1.25 13.77
C GLY A 379 -7.56 2.70 14.19
N THR A 380 -8.43 3.23 15.05
CA THR A 380 -8.40 4.63 15.49
C THR A 380 -8.20 4.77 17.00
N PHE A 381 -7.69 5.93 17.39
CA PHE A 381 -7.36 6.26 18.77
C PHE A 381 -8.60 6.54 19.65
N ASP A 382 -9.79 6.65 19.05
CA ASP A 382 -11.07 6.73 19.77
C ASP A 382 -11.73 5.35 19.96
N GLY A 383 -11.06 4.27 19.52
CA GLY A 383 -11.50 2.89 19.71
C GLY A 383 -12.45 2.39 18.62
N ARG A 384 -12.35 2.92 17.40
CA ARG A 384 -13.04 2.40 16.22
C ARG A 384 -12.10 1.58 15.35
N LEU A 385 -12.60 0.45 14.88
CA LEU A 385 -12.11 -0.18 13.67
C LEU A 385 -13.01 0.30 12.54
N LEU A 386 -12.44 0.84 11.47
CA LEU A 386 -13.17 1.37 10.32
C LEU A 386 -12.84 0.53 9.09
N ALA A 387 -13.85 0.10 8.34
CA ALA A 387 -13.69 -0.41 6.97
C ALA A 387 -14.07 0.69 5.98
N LEU A 388 -13.27 0.89 4.93
CA LEU A 388 -13.44 1.91 3.91
C LEU A 388 -13.42 1.26 2.53
N SER A 389 -14.31 1.73 1.65
CA SER A 389 -14.36 1.30 0.26
C SER A 389 -13.10 1.71 -0.47
N GLY A 390 -12.43 0.78 -1.14
CA GLY A 390 -11.28 1.09 -1.98
C GLY A 390 -11.64 1.92 -3.20
N LYS A 391 -12.82 1.68 -3.78
CA LYS A 391 -13.33 2.41 -4.95
C LYS A 391 -13.67 3.88 -4.67
N THR A 392 -14.12 4.20 -3.46
CA THR A 392 -14.71 5.53 -3.17
C THR A 392 -14.14 6.22 -1.94
N GLY A 393 -13.35 5.53 -1.12
CA GLY A 393 -12.93 5.98 0.20
C GLY A 393 -14.04 6.00 1.25
N THR A 394 -15.30 5.70 0.90
CA THR A 394 -16.41 5.86 1.84
C THR A 394 -16.34 4.84 2.97
N ILE A 395 -16.68 5.26 4.20
CA ILE A 395 -16.71 4.35 5.35
C ILE A 395 -17.88 3.37 5.20
N LEU A 396 -17.57 2.10 5.01
CA LEU A 396 -18.53 1.00 4.85
C LEU A 396 -19.05 0.53 6.21
N TYR A 397 -18.12 0.20 7.11
CA TYR A 397 -18.42 -0.47 8.37
C TYR A 397 -17.61 0.10 9.53
N SER A 398 -18.13 -0.07 10.75
CA SER A 398 -17.38 0.25 11.96
C SER A 398 -17.62 -0.75 13.09
N TYR A 399 -16.58 -0.98 13.90
CA TYR A 399 -16.64 -1.73 15.15
C TYR A 399 -16.05 -0.91 16.28
N HIS A 400 -16.64 -0.99 17.48
CA HIS A 400 -16.23 -0.19 18.62
C HIS A 400 -15.70 -1.04 19.76
N THR A 401 -14.47 -0.77 20.19
CA THR A 401 -13.83 -1.38 21.35
C THR A 401 -13.91 -0.50 22.60
N SER A 402 -13.52 -1.07 23.75
CA SER A 402 -13.52 -0.34 25.03
C SER A 402 -12.25 0.48 25.28
N GLY A 403 -11.20 0.22 24.50
CA GLY A 403 -9.98 0.99 24.44
C GLY A 403 -9.68 1.42 23.00
N PHE A 404 -8.60 2.17 22.82
CA PHE A 404 -8.18 2.61 21.51
C PHE A 404 -7.46 1.51 20.73
N ILE A 405 -7.51 1.59 19.39
CA ILE A 405 -6.86 0.65 18.48
C ILE A 405 -5.66 1.37 17.88
N ASP A 406 -4.46 0.87 18.23
CA ASP A 406 -3.17 1.47 17.85
C ASP A 406 -2.25 0.43 17.18
N SER A 407 -2.79 -0.76 16.93
CA SER A 407 -2.13 -1.82 16.17
C SER A 407 -2.66 -1.84 14.73
N PRO A 408 -1.80 -2.05 13.73
CA PRO A 408 -2.25 -2.45 12.40
C PRO A 408 -3.13 -3.71 12.50
N PRO A 409 -4.32 -3.72 11.88
CA PRO A 409 -5.14 -4.91 11.76
C PRO A 409 -4.47 -5.94 10.85
N THR A 410 -4.97 -7.17 10.89
CA THR A 410 -4.47 -8.28 10.09
C THR A 410 -5.62 -9.10 9.53
N PHE A 411 -5.53 -9.50 8.27
CA PHE A 411 -6.47 -10.40 7.59
C PHE A 411 -5.92 -11.82 7.48
N GLY A 412 -6.83 -12.79 7.57
CA GLY A 412 -6.61 -14.20 7.27
C GLY A 412 -7.84 -15.02 7.66
N ASP A 413 -8.01 -16.18 7.03
CA ASP A 413 -9.03 -17.17 7.45
C ASP A 413 -8.54 -17.85 8.74
N VAL A 414 -8.95 -17.32 9.90
CA VAL A 414 -8.47 -17.82 11.19
C VAL A 414 -9.36 -18.92 11.73
N ASP A 415 -10.61 -19.04 11.30
CA ASP A 415 -11.53 -20.05 11.80
C ASP A 415 -11.80 -21.24 10.86
N GLY A 416 -11.22 -21.18 9.66
CA GLY A 416 -11.21 -22.22 8.64
C GLY A 416 -12.54 -22.37 7.94
N ASP A 417 -13.31 -21.27 7.82
CA ASP A 417 -14.61 -21.25 7.15
C ASP A 417 -14.56 -20.75 5.69
N GLU A 418 -13.34 -20.53 5.17
CA GLU A 418 -13.03 -20.00 3.84
C GLU A 418 -13.35 -18.50 3.66
N ALA A 419 -13.83 -17.82 4.71
CA ALA A 419 -13.94 -16.37 4.75
C ALA A 419 -12.78 -15.74 5.54
N VAL A 420 -12.44 -14.49 5.22
CA VAL A 420 -11.41 -13.77 5.98
C VAL A 420 -11.97 -13.08 7.20
N GLU A 421 -11.22 -13.15 8.30
CA GLU A 421 -11.45 -12.38 9.50
C GLU A 421 -10.46 -11.23 9.59
N VAL A 422 -10.86 -10.22 10.35
CA VAL A 422 -9.93 -9.18 10.81
C VAL A 422 -9.52 -9.45 12.26
N VAL A 423 -8.22 -9.57 12.47
CA VAL A 423 -7.59 -9.73 13.78
C VAL A 423 -6.83 -8.45 14.15
N PHE A 424 -7.03 -7.94 15.37
CA PHE A 424 -6.32 -6.75 15.84
C PHE A 424 -6.19 -6.74 17.36
N THR A 425 -5.29 -5.90 17.88
CA THR A 425 -5.13 -5.73 19.32
C THR A 425 -5.59 -4.36 19.81
N CYS A 426 -6.07 -4.33 21.04
CA CYS A 426 -6.63 -3.13 21.64
C CYS A 426 -5.94 -2.79 22.96
N PHE A 427 -5.91 -1.49 23.27
CA PHE A 427 -5.36 -0.99 24.53
C PHE A 427 -6.15 -1.39 25.77
N ASP A 428 -7.32 -2.02 25.59
CA ASP A 428 -8.09 -2.68 26.66
C ASP A 428 -7.54 -4.05 27.07
N ASN A 429 -6.34 -4.40 26.58
CA ASN A 429 -5.60 -5.64 26.80
C ASN A 429 -6.16 -6.83 26.02
N THR A 430 -7.01 -6.61 25.03
CA THR A 430 -7.71 -7.68 24.32
C THR A 430 -7.29 -7.77 22.85
N THR A 431 -7.06 -9.00 22.38
CA THR A 431 -7.03 -9.35 20.96
C THR A 431 -8.44 -9.71 20.53
N TYR A 432 -8.87 -9.15 19.41
CA TYR A 432 -10.17 -9.40 18.80
C TYR A 432 -9.96 -10.10 17.45
N ALA A 433 -10.78 -11.11 17.16
CA ALA A 433 -11.02 -11.59 15.80
C ALA A 433 -12.48 -11.36 15.47
N LEU A 434 -12.73 -10.75 14.31
CA LEU A 434 -14.06 -10.40 13.85
C LEU A 434 -14.28 -10.93 12.44
N ASP A 435 -15.45 -11.47 12.17
CA ASP A 435 -15.87 -11.76 10.79
C ASP A 435 -16.20 -10.44 10.10
N LEU A 436 -15.87 -10.40 8.81
CA LEU A 436 -16.29 -9.31 7.95
C LEU A 436 -17.82 -9.35 7.71
N PRO A 437 -18.47 -8.18 7.58
CA PRO A 437 -19.88 -8.12 7.23
C PRO A 437 -20.16 -8.86 5.91
N GLY A 438 -20.94 -9.93 5.98
CA GLY A 438 -21.27 -10.76 4.81
C GLY A 438 -20.67 -12.16 4.84
N GLY A 439 -19.61 -12.41 5.64
CA GLY A 439 -19.06 -13.73 5.94
C GLY A 439 -18.78 -14.60 4.71
N THR A 440 -18.40 -13.98 3.60
CA THR A 440 -18.20 -14.63 2.28
C THR A 440 -17.04 -14.02 1.51
N VAL A 441 -16.23 -13.18 2.15
CA VAL A 441 -15.05 -12.57 1.52
C VAL A 441 -13.98 -13.66 1.45
N PRO A 442 -13.64 -14.19 0.27
CA PRO A 442 -12.68 -15.27 0.17
C PRO A 442 -11.28 -14.77 0.54
N GLU A 443 -10.46 -15.66 1.12
CA GLU A 443 -9.04 -15.39 1.47
C GLU A 443 -8.20 -14.91 0.29
N THR A 444 -8.66 -15.23 -0.91
CA THR A 444 -7.94 -14.99 -2.13
C THR A 444 -7.81 -13.53 -2.55
N ARG A 445 -8.42 -12.58 -1.80
CA ARG A 445 -8.38 -11.14 -2.09
C ARG A 445 -7.61 -10.32 -1.04
N VAL A 446 -6.74 -10.96 -0.27
CA VAL A 446 -5.86 -10.30 0.71
C VAL A 446 -4.47 -10.08 0.09
N TYR A 447 -4.08 -8.81 -0.13
CA TYR A 447 -2.75 -8.45 -0.64
C TYR A 447 -1.85 -7.97 0.48
N TRP A 448 -2.17 -6.81 1.05
CA TRP A 448 -1.45 -6.20 2.15
C TRP A 448 -2.11 -6.58 3.50
N GLY A 449 -2.06 -7.87 3.81
CA GLY A 449 -2.87 -8.47 4.86
C GLY A 449 -2.47 -8.06 6.27
N CYS A 450 -1.23 -7.65 6.53
CA CYS A 450 -0.77 -7.24 7.87
C CYS A 450 0.20 -6.05 7.86
N PHE A 451 0.78 -5.74 9.03
CA PHE A 451 1.86 -4.76 9.10
C PHE A 451 3.01 -5.15 8.17
N MET A 452 3.45 -4.23 7.30
CA MET A 452 4.43 -4.51 6.24
C MET A 452 4.04 -5.66 5.30
N GLY A 453 2.74 -5.87 5.09
CA GLY A 453 2.16 -6.71 4.04
C GLY A 453 2.08 -8.19 4.39
N ASN A 454 3.16 -8.78 4.92
CA ASN A 454 3.26 -10.22 5.19
C ASN A 454 3.81 -10.54 6.61
N PRO A 455 3.66 -11.78 7.11
CA PRO A 455 4.12 -12.19 8.44
C PRO A 455 5.64 -12.08 8.66
N ARG A 456 6.43 -12.02 7.58
CA ARG A 456 7.89 -11.77 7.59
C ARG A 456 8.26 -10.30 7.66
N HIS A 457 7.27 -9.41 7.56
CA HIS A 457 7.44 -7.99 7.77
C HIS A 457 8.40 -7.35 6.77
N THR A 458 8.41 -7.83 5.51
CA THR A 458 9.39 -7.35 4.53
C THR A 458 9.03 -5.98 3.97
N GLY A 459 7.73 -5.67 3.88
CA GLY A 459 7.21 -4.44 3.28
C GLY A 459 7.50 -4.33 1.79
N ASN A 460 7.71 -5.48 1.14
CA ASN A 460 7.98 -5.63 -0.29
C ASN A 460 6.79 -6.26 -0.99
N LEU A 461 6.19 -5.57 -1.96
CA LEU A 461 5.07 -6.12 -2.73
C LEU A 461 5.46 -7.39 -3.50
N HIS A 462 6.69 -7.46 -4.04
CA HIS A 462 7.17 -8.65 -4.75
C HIS A 462 7.35 -9.89 -3.87
N ASP A 463 7.36 -9.76 -2.55
CA ASP A 463 7.37 -10.92 -1.65
C ASP A 463 5.95 -11.45 -1.38
N ILE A 464 4.93 -10.67 -1.76
CA ILE A 464 3.51 -10.95 -1.61
C ILE A 464 2.96 -11.47 -2.93
N ASP A 465 3.31 -10.79 -4.03
CA ASP A 465 2.82 -10.97 -5.39
C ASP A 465 4.03 -10.84 -6.34
N PRO A 466 4.74 -11.95 -6.65
CA PRO A 466 6.01 -11.90 -7.37
C PRO A 466 5.91 -11.53 -8.85
N ASP A 467 4.83 -11.92 -9.52
CA ASP A 467 4.50 -11.62 -10.92
C ASP A 467 3.67 -10.34 -11.10
N LEU A 468 3.10 -9.79 -10.03
CA LEU A 468 2.36 -8.52 -10.01
C LEU A 468 1.10 -8.54 -10.87
N ASP A 469 0.43 -9.68 -10.94
CA ASP A 469 -0.81 -9.86 -11.70
C ASP A 469 -2.05 -9.49 -10.86
N GLY A 470 -1.83 -9.08 -9.61
CA GLY A 470 -2.90 -8.92 -8.66
C GLY A 470 -3.40 -10.28 -8.17
N LEU A 471 -2.54 -11.23 -7.82
CA LEU A 471 -2.91 -12.41 -7.04
C LEU A 471 -1.77 -12.80 -6.10
N ALA A 472 -1.94 -12.56 -4.80
CA ALA A 472 -0.90 -12.88 -3.83
C ALA A 472 -0.54 -14.39 -3.85
N SER A 473 0.72 -14.75 -3.57
CA SER A 473 1.21 -16.14 -3.60
C SER A 473 0.45 -17.11 -2.70
N THR A 474 -0.22 -16.62 -1.66
CA THR A 474 -1.11 -17.42 -0.80
C THR A 474 -2.44 -17.73 -1.49
N SER A 475 -2.96 -16.78 -2.27
CA SER A 475 -4.17 -16.92 -3.07
C SER A 475 -3.94 -17.81 -4.30
N GLU A 476 -2.79 -17.67 -4.92
CA GLU A 476 -2.27 -18.50 -6.00
C GLU A 476 -2.35 -20.02 -5.68
N GLU A 477 -1.87 -20.43 -4.50
CA GLU A 477 -1.91 -21.83 -4.07
C GLU A 477 -3.35 -22.37 -4.01
N HIS A 478 -4.31 -21.51 -3.64
CA HIS A 478 -5.73 -21.86 -3.60
C HIS A 478 -6.31 -22.09 -5.01
N TYR A 479 -5.97 -21.24 -5.98
CA TYR A 479 -6.43 -21.37 -7.37
C TYR A 479 -5.61 -22.35 -8.21
N SER A 480 -4.50 -22.85 -7.66
CA SER A 480 -3.57 -23.74 -8.37
C SER A 480 -2.90 -23.07 -9.58
N THR A 481 -2.62 -21.77 -9.46
CA THR A 481 -1.83 -20.94 -10.39
C THR A 481 -0.34 -20.97 -10.03
N ASP A 482 0.55 -20.44 -10.89
CA ASP A 482 2.00 -20.37 -10.66
C ASP A 482 2.43 -18.97 -10.22
N PRO A 483 2.96 -18.75 -8.99
CA PRO A 483 3.18 -17.40 -8.42
C PRO A 483 4.25 -16.54 -9.08
N HIS A 484 4.70 -16.94 -10.26
CA HIS A 484 5.73 -16.28 -11.06
C HIS A 484 5.34 -16.25 -12.55
N ASP A 485 4.09 -16.54 -12.88
CA ASP A 485 3.52 -16.58 -14.23
C ASP A 485 2.15 -15.88 -14.17
N ASP A 486 2.09 -14.66 -14.70
CA ASP A 486 0.91 -13.78 -14.64
C ASP A 486 -0.32 -14.33 -15.39
N ASP A 487 -0.15 -15.33 -16.26
CA ASP A 487 -1.18 -15.97 -17.09
C ASP A 487 -0.93 -17.49 -17.11
N THR A 488 -1.36 -18.19 -16.05
CA THR A 488 -1.05 -19.62 -15.82
C THR A 488 -1.50 -20.52 -16.98
N ASP A 489 -2.62 -20.20 -17.63
CA ASP A 489 -3.19 -21.02 -18.69
C ASP A 489 -2.87 -20.58 -20.13
N GLY A 490 -2.27 -19.39 -20.26
CA GLY A 490 -1.71 -18.84 -21.48
C GLY A 490 -2.78 -18.35 -22.46
N ASP A 491 -3.93 -17.91 -21.98
CA ASP A 491 -5.03 -17.43 -22.82
C ASP A 491 -5.02 -15.92 -23.09
N GLY A 492 -4.18 -15.19 -22.38
CA GLY A 492 -3.95 -13.75 -22.50
C GLY A 492 -4.77 -12.89 -21.54
N MET A 493 -5.30 -13.46 -20.46
CA MET A 493 -5.87 -12.78 -19.30
C MET A 493 -4.99 -13.07 -18.08
N ALA A 494 -4.83 -12.11 -17.18
CA ALA A 494 -4.04 -12.30 -15.97
C ALA A 494 -4.80 -13.13 -14.91
N ASP A 495 -4.12 -13.99 -14.15
CA ASP A 495 -4.78 -14.89 -13.18
C ASP A 495 -5.57 -14.09 -12.12
N GLY A 496 -4.98 -13.00 -11.61
CA GLY A 496 -5.62 -12.04 -10.72
C GLY A 496 -6.86 -11.39 -11.31
N TRP A 497 -6.81 -10.94 -12.56
CA TRP A 497 -7.97 -10.35 -13.25
C TRP A 497 -9.11 -11.37 -13.44
N GLU A 498 -8.76 -12.61 -13.78
CA GLU A 498 -9.73 -13.70 -13.92
C GLU A 498 -10.44 -14.00 -12.60
N VAL A 499 -9.68 -14.12 -11.51
CA VAL A 499 -10.22 -14.31 -10.16
C VAL A 499 -11.10 -13.13 -9.74
N GLN A 500 -10.69 -11.90 -10.06
CA GLN A 500 -11.44 -10.69 -9.75
C GLN A 500 -12.82 -10.71 -10.43
N ASN A 501 -12.87 -11.14 -11.69
CA ASN A 501 -14.06 -11.17 -12.54
C ASN A 501 -14.83 -12.51 -12.49
N GLY A 502 -14.40 -13.47 -11.67
CA GLY A 502 -15.09 -14.74 -11.45
C GLY A 502 -14.90 -15.77 -12.56
N PHE A 503 -13.80 -15.66 -13.31
CA PHE A 503 -13.32 -16.64 -14.29
C PHE A 503 -12.39 -17.66 -13.62
N THR A 504 -11.85 -18.60 -14.41
CA THR A 504 -11.04 -19.70 -13.90
C THR A 504 -9.64 -19.63 -14.51
N PRO A 505 -8.62 -19.20 -13.74
CA PRO A 505 -7.25 -18.94 -14.25
C PRO A 505 -6.44 -20.17 -14.69
N THR A 506 -7.12 -21.31 -14.82
CA THR A 506 -6.54 -22.58 -15.25
C THR A 506 -7.33 -23.19 -16.42
N ASN A 507 -8.25 -22.42 -16.99
CA ASN A 507 -9.16 -22.83 -18.05
C ASN A 507 -9.16 -21.83 -19.22
N PRO A 508 -8.34 -22.06 -20.27
CA PRO A 508 -8.10 -21.08 -21.34
C PRO A 508 -9.27 -20.91 -22.33
N ALA A 509 -10.43 -21.48 -21.99
CA ALA A 509 -11.61 -21.52 -22.83
C ALA A 509 -12.64 -20.46 -22.44
N ASP A 510 -12.53 -19.84 -21.26
CA ASP A 510 -13.41 -18.75 -20.86
C ASP A 510 -12.96 -17.39 -21.41
N ALA A 511 -11.70 -17.19 -21.80
CA ALA A 511 -11.27 -16.01 -22.58
C ALA A 511 -12.14 -15.72 -23.81
N ASP A 512 -12.71 -16.75 -24.45
CA ASP A 512 -13.53 -16.62 -25.66
C ASP A 512 -15.04 -16.45 -25.36
N ASN A 513 -15.44 -16.37 -24.08
CA ASN A 513 -16.83 -16.12 -23.69
C ASN A 513 -17.16 -14.62 -23.75
N ASP A 514 -18.45 -14.32 -23.89
CA ASP A 514 -19.04 -12.97 -23.94
C ASP A 514 -20.25 -12.98 -22.98
N PRO A 515 -20.03 -12.77 -21.66
CA PRO A 515 -21.05 -12.96 -20.64
C PRO A 515 -22.22 -11.96 -20.73
N ASP A 516 -21.93 -10.72 -21.08
CA ASP A 516 -22.88 -9.62 -21.13
C ASP A 516 -23.52 -9.41 -22.53
N ASN A 517 -22.99 -10.08 -23.56
CA ASN A 517 -23.48 -10.15 -24.93
C ASN A 517 -23.38 -8.82 -25.69
N ASP A 518 -22.32 -8.06 -25.44
CA ASP A 518 -22.08 -6.76 -26.07
C ASP A 518 -21.24 -6.87 -27.37
N GLY A 519 -20.60 -8.03 -27.57
CA GLY A 519 -19.78 -8.36 -28.72
C GLY A 519 -18.28 -8.41 -28.47
N LEU A 520 -17.82 -8.14 -27.25
CA LEU A 520 -16.46 -8.35 -26.78
C LEU A 520 -16.36 -9.68 -26.02
N THR A 521 -15.26 -10.39 -26.23
CA THR A 521 -14.89 -11.55 -25.42
C THR A 521 -14.21 -11.12 -24.12
N ASN A 522 -14.19 -11.96 -23.08
CA ASN A 522 -13.49 -11.67 -21.82
C ASN A 522 -12.04 -11.18 -22.02
N ARG A 523 -11.31 -11.76 -22.97
CA ARG A 523 -9.95 -11.30 -23.29
C ARG A 523 -9.93 -9.93 -23.97
N GLU A 524 -10.91 -9.65 -24.82
CA GLU A 524 -11.06 -8.31 -25.43
C GLU A 524 -11.44 -7.28 -24.38
N GLU A 525 -12.31 -7.64 -23.42
CA GLU A 525 -12.66 -6.84 -22.24
C GLU A 525 -11.42 -6.51 -21.41
N TYR A 526 -10.61 -7.51 -21.05
CA TYR A 526 -9.33 -7.33 -20.36
C TYR A 526 -8.41 -6.36 -21.12
N THR A 527 -8.30 -6.51 -22.44
CA THR A 527 -7.46 -5.63 -23.28
C THR A 527 -7.99 -4.18 -23.35
N HIS A 528 -9.29 -3.99 -23.16
CA HIS A 528 -9.96 -2.70 -23.26
C HIS A 528 -10.28 -2.08 -21.90
N SER A 529 -9.93 -2.73 -20.80
CA SER A 529 -10.23 -2.31 -19.43
C SER A 529 -11.73 -2.08 -19.20
N THR A 530 -12.57 -2.92 -19.79
CA THR A 530 -14.04 -2.90 -19.65
C THR A 530 -14.53 -4.01 -18.70
N ASP A 531 -15.75 -3.86 -18.19
CA ASP A 531 -16.36 -4.81 -17.23
C ASP A 531 -17.08 -5.95 -17.98
N PRO A 532 -16.58 -7.21 -17.90
CA PRO A 532 -17.09 -8.34 -18.68
C PRO A 532 -18.51 -8.78 -18.31
N HIS A 533 -19.10 -8.14 -17.30
CA HIS A 533 -20.48 -8.35 -16.87
C HIS A 533 -21.36 -7.11 -17.08
N ASN A 534 -20.85 -6.03 -17.66
CA ASN A 534 -21.55 -4.78 -17.91
C ASN A 534 -21.29 -4.22 -19.33
N ASN A 535 -22.32 -4.30 -20.16
CA ASN A 535 -22.27 -3.97 -21.59
C ASN A 535 -22.14 -2.48 -21.93
N ASP A 536 -21.81 -1.62 -20.98
CA ASP A 536 -21.77 -0.14 -21.02
C ASP A 536 -20.97 0.30 -19.78
N THR A 537 -19.66 0.11 -19.81
CA THR A 537 -18.75 0.26 -18.66
C THR A 537 -18.80 1.67 -18.08
N ASP A 538 -18.77 2.70 -18.93
CA ASP A 538 -18.78 4.10 -18.51
C ASP A 538 -20.19 4.69 -18.28
N GLY A 539 -21.24 3.96 -18.68
CA GLY A 539 -22.63 4.33 -18.49
C GLY A 539 -23.10 5.51 -19.35
N ASP A 540 -22.43 5.80 -20.46
CA ASP A 540 -22.80 6.87 -21.39
C ASP A 540 -23.98 6.49 -22.31
N GLY A 541 -24.29 5.19 -22.39
CA GLY A 541 -25.37 4.59 -23.16
C GLY A 541 -24.99 4.04 -24.53
N ALA A 542 -23.71 4.07 -24.92
CA ALA A 542 -23.11 3.18 -25.90
C ALA A 542 -22.85 1.80 -25.28
N SER A 543 -22.42 0.82 -26.09
CA SER A 543 -21.90 -0.44 -25.53
C SER A 543 -20.42 -0.51 -25.83
N ASP A 544 -19.66 -1.15 -24.96
CA ASP A 544 -18.21 -1.22 -25.05
C ASP A 544 -17.77 -1.77 -26.42
N GLY A 545 -18.39 -2.85 -26.88
CA GLY A 545 -18.19 -3.43 -28.20
C GLY A 545 -18.57 -2.50 -29.37
N THR A 546 -19.54 -1.60 -29.19
CA THR A 546 -19.87 -0.58 -30.20
C THR A 546 -18.79 0.50 -30.26
N GLU A 547 -18.25 0.89 -29.11
CA GLU A 547 -17.22 1.91 -28.98
C GLU A 547 -15.90 1.43 -29.55
N VAL A 548 -15.49 0.22 -29.19
CA VAL A 548 -14.32 -0.46 -29.75
C VAL A 548 -14.45 -0.62 -31.27
N GLU A 549 -15.63 -1.00 -31.80
CA GLU A 549 -15.85 -1.10 -33.26
C GLU A 549 -15.66 0.27 -33.97
N ILE A 550 -16.06 1.36 -33.33
CA ILE A 550 -16.02 2.73 -33.89
C ILE A 550 -14.68 3.43 -33.61
N GLY A 551 -13.91 2.96 -32.63
CA GLY A 551 -12.66 3.54 -32.15
C GLY A 551 -12.85 4.73 -31.21
N THR A 552 -13.91 4.71 -30.39
CA THR A 552 -14.04 5.55 -29.18
C THR A 552 -13.51 4.80 -27.96
N ASP A 553 -13.44 5.48 -26.81
CA ASP A 553 -12.88 4.94 -25.57
C ASP A 553 -14.03 4.46 -24.68
N PRO A 554 -14.19 3.14 -24.45
CA PRO A 554 -15.34 2.58 -23.72
C PRO A 554 -15.31 2.84 -22.21
N THR A 555 -14.25 3.46 -21.71
CA THR A 555 -14.08 3.76 -20.28
C THR A 555 -14.24 5.25 -19.96
N ASP A 556 -14.40 6.10 -20.99
CA ASP A 556 -14.53 7.55 -20.86
C ASP A 556 -15.93 8.02 -21.28
N PRO A 557 -16.81 8.42 -20.32
CA PRO A 557 -18.18 8.80 -20.63
C PRO A 557 -18.31 10.09 -21.46
N ASP A 558 -17.20 10.82 -21.68
CA ASP A 558 -17.14 11.95 -22.60
C ASP A 558 -16.73 11.54 -24.04
N SER A 559 -16.41 10.26 -24.28
CA SER A 559 -15.93 9.67 -25.54
C SER A 559 -17.02 9.09 -26.45
N THR A 560 -18.30 9.37 -26.19
CA THR A 560 -19.46 8.85 -26.95
C THR A 560 -19.31 8.70 -28.50
N PRO A 561 -19.73 7.56 -29.08
CA PRO A 561 -20.01 7.46 -30.50
C PRO A 561 -21.14 8.42 -30.88
N ILE A 562 -20.93 9.28 -31.88
CA ILE A 562 -21.97 10.24 -32.30
C ILE A 562 -23.24 9.48 -32.72
N ALA A 563 -24.25 9.52 -31.84
CA ALA A 563 -25.49 8.76 -31.94
C ALA A 563 -26.13 8.89 -33.34
N GLY A 564 -26.06 7.80 -34.11
CA GLY A 564 -26.87 7.60 -35.33
C GLY A 564 -26.15 7.60 -36.68
N MET A 565 -24.81 7.64 -36.73
CA MET A 565 -24.10 7.58 -38.02
C MET A 565 -23.74 6.14 -38.42
N LYS A 566 -24.71 5.40 -38.97
CA LYS A 566 -24.42 4.11 -39.65
C LYS A 566 -23.27 4.31 -40.65
N PRO A 567 -22.26 3.41 -40.74
CA PRO A 567 -21.10 3.54 -41.64
C PRO A 567 -21.49 3.84 -43.10
N ILE A 568 -22.67 3.37 -43.50
CA ILE A 568 -23.24 3.55 -44.84
C ILE A 568 -23.47 5.04 -45.21
N LEU A 569 -23.72 5.93 -44.24
CA LEU A 569 -23.93 7.36 -44.53
C LEU A 569 -22.62 8.14 -44.68
N PHE A 570 -21.55 7.79 -43.96
CA PHE A 570 -20.27 8.51 -44.02
C PHE A 570 -19.60 8.36 -45.38
N TYR A 571 -19.53 7.13 -45.91
CA TYR A 571 -19.05 6.86 -47.27
C TYR A 571 -19.99 7.42 -48.35
N GLY A 572 -21.31 7.47 -48.08
CA GLY A 572 -22.30 8.07 -48.97
C GLY A 572 -22.17 9.59 -49.08
N LEU A 573 -21.91 10.29 -47.97
CA LEU A 573 -21.69 11.73 -47.91
C LEU A 573 -20.36 12.14 -48.54
N MET A 574 -19.26 11.41 -48.25
CA MET A 574 -17.97 11.62 -48.91
C MET A 574 -18.05 11.37 -50.41
N GLY A 575 -18.69 10.27 -50.84
CA GLY A 575 -18.91 9.97 -52.26
C GLY A 575 -19.77 11.02 -52.97
N GLY A 576 -20.81 11.53 -52.30
CA GLY A 576 -21.67 12.61 -52.81
C GLY A 576 -20.95 13.95 -52.93
N ILE A 577 -20.13 14.32 -51.95
CA ILE A 577 -19.33 15.55 -51.95
C ILE A 577 -18.26 15.49 -53.06
N ILE A 578 -17.56 14.36 -53.21
CA ILE A 578 -16.58 14.16 -54.28
C ILE A 578 -17.25 14.26 -55.66
N ALA A 579 -18.41 13.62 -55.84
CA ALA A 579 -19.17 13.69 -57.10
C ALA A 579 -19.63 15.13 -57.42
N LEU A 580 -20.04 15.90 -56.39
CA LEU A 580 -20.44 17.30 -56.54
C LEU A 580 -19.26 18.21 -56.91
N ILE A 581 -18.10 18.02 -56.28
CA ILE A 581 -16.87 18.77 -56.60
C ILE A 581 -16.42 18.48 -58.03
N VAL A 582 -16.46 17.22 -58.46
CA VAL A 582 -16.14 16.83 -59.84
C VAL A 582 -17.14 17.45 -60.83
N ALA A 583 -18.44 17.43 -60.53
CA ALA A 583 -19.45 18.04 -61.40
C ALA A 583 -19.30 19.56 -61.51
N ILE A 584 -19.00 20.25 -60.41
CA ILE A 584 -18.73 21.70 -60.40
C ILE A 584 -17.43 22.02 -61.16
N GLY A 585 -16.38 21.21 -60.98
CA GLY A 585 -15.13 21.34 -61.74
C GLY A 585 -15.33 21.20 -63.25
N ILE A 586 -16.14 20.23 -63.68
CA ILE A 586 -16.52 20.05 -65.09
C ILE A 586 -17.34 21.25 -65.61
N LEU A 587 -18.32 21.73 -64.83
CA LEU A 587 -19.13 22.89 -65.22
C LEU A 587 -18.32 24.20 -65.31
N LEU A 588 -17.28 24.35 -64.50
CA LEU A 588 -16.35 25.48 -64.55
C LEU A 588 -15.32 25.35 -65.68
N TYR A 589 -15.00 24.14 -66.12
CA TYR A 589 -14.08 23.88 -67.24
C TYR A 589 -14.71 24.18 -68.62
N PHE A 590 -16.04 24.12 -68.72
CA PHE A 590 -16.78 24.37 -69.98
C PHE A 590 -17.44 25.76 -70.05
N LYS A 591 -17.07 26.69 -69.16
CA LYS A 591 -17.30 28.13 -69.29
C LYS A 591 -15.99 28.84 -69.59
#